data_AF-A0A2H0XVC5-F1
#
_entry.id   AF-A0A2H0XVC5-F1
#
_cell.length_a   1.000
_cell.length_b   1.000
_cell.length_c   1.000
_cell.angle_alpha   90.00
_cell.angle_beta   90.00
_cell.angle_gamma   90.00
#
_symmetry.space_group_name_H-M   'P 1'
#
loop_
_entity.id
_entity.type
_entity.pdbx_description
1 polymer ?
#
loop_
_entity_poly.entity_id
_entity_poly.type
_entity_poly.pdbx_seq_one_letter_code
_entity_poly.pdbx_strand_id
1 'polypeptide(L)'
;MEKIRNQKSEIRIMAIVFGLLIMAMAGSFGCARTVTSLVTFGEALKVEVTFRGPIDADNNRYFLILSDRADYRVPLPQPDVLADAPELIEPGTTPQSGSQEAYYANFFSSWSGYAILEGINFSLVKGPFVLGLELTREVVATLAENNNKLSFTFSLERLFATLPSQIYYDVVAVPWPNGEVKIPADHLPSIGNSISKVAGAISTVDDTQDDWLAPSLDIIGCRLEVQ
;
A
#
# COMPACT_ATOMS: atom_id res chain seq x y z
N MET A 1 -15.06 19.89 -87.61
CA MET A 1 -14.58 18.59 -87.08
C MET A 1 -13.58 18.75 -85.93
N GLU A 2 -13.65 19.84 -85.15
CA GLU A 2 -12.61 20.18 -84.16
C GLU A 2 -13.06 19.95 -82.70
N LYS A 3 -14.38 19.89 -82.45
CA LYS A 3 -14.97 19.73 -81.11
C LYS A 3 -14.80 18.34 -80.49
N ILE A 4 -14.64 17.28 -81.30
CA ILE A 4 -14.58 15.88 -80.83
C ILE A 4 -13.20 15.53 -80.25
N ARG A 5 -12.14 16.23 -80.67
CA ARG A 5 -10.77 15.95 -80.24
C ARG A 5 -10.50 16.40 -78.80
N ASN A 6 -11.18 17.45 -78.32
CA ASN A 6 -10.97 18.04 -76.99
C ASN A 6 -11.68 17.26 -75.86
N GLN A 7 -12.78 16.57 -76.16
CA GLN A 7 -13.55 15.83 -75.16
C GLN A 7 -12.82 14.54 -74.70
N LYS A 8 -12.05 13.91 -75.59
CA LYS A 8 -11.26 12.71 -75.26
C LYS A 8 -10.05 13.02 -74.37
N SER A 9 -9.48 14.23 -74.43
CA SER A 9 -8.37 14.64 -73.55
C SER A 9 -8.85 14.96 -72.14
N GLU A 10 -10.01 15.60 -71.98
CA GLU A 10 -10.57 15.94 -70.68
C GLU A 10 -10.96 14.69 -69.86
N ILE A 11 -11.55 13.68 -70.52
CA ILE A 11 -11.91 12.41 -69.88
C ILE A 11 -10.67 11.67 -69.36
N ARG A 12 -9.55 11.72 -70.10
CA ARG A 12 -8.29 11.09 -69.68
C ARG A 12 -7.66 11.78 -68.47
N ILE A 13 -7.71 13.11 -68.43
CA ILE A 13 -7.19 13.90 -67.31
C ILE A 13 -8.04 13.63 -66.06
N MET A 14 -9.37 13.60 -66.19
CA MET A 14 -10.26 13.28 -65.06
C MET A 14 -10.01 11.87 -64.51
N ALA A 15 -9.79 10.87 -65.37
CA ALA A 15 -9.51 9.51 -64.93
C ALA A 15 -8.19 9.39 -64.15
N ILE A 16 -7.16 10.15 -64.54
CA ILE A 16 -5.87 10.19 -63.83
C ILE A 16 -6.02 10.85 -62.46
N VAL A 17 -6.74 11.98 -62.39
CA VAL A 17 -6.99 12.69 -61.13
C VAL A 17 -7.81 11.81 -60.17
N PHE A 18 -8.82 11.11 -60.68
CA PHE A 18 -9.64 10.21 -59.87
C PHE A 18 -8.83 9.00 -59.37
N GLY A 19 -7.95 8.44 -60.21
CA GLY A 19 -7.04 7.36 -59.81
C GLY A 19 -6.05 7.76 -58.72
N LEU A 20 -5.49 8.97 -58.82
CA LEU A 20 -4.60 9.52 -57.78
C LEU A 20 -5.35 9.78 -56.46
N LEU A 21 -6.61 10.24 -56.53
CA LEU A 21 -7.43 10.47 -55.35
C LEU A 21 -7.76 9.16 -54.60
N ILE A 22 -8.05 8.09 -55.33
CA ILE A 22 -8.29 6.76 -54.73
C ILE A 22 -7.02 6.22 -54.08
N MET A 23 -5.86 6.38 -54.72
CA MET A 23 -4.58 5.97 -54.14
C MET A 23 -4.23 6.74 -52.86
N ALA A 24 -4.53 8.05 -52.83
CA ALA A 24 -4.33 8.88 -51.64
C ALA A 24 -5.25 8.47 -50.48
N MET A 25 -6.51 8.09 -50.75
CA MET A 25 -7.44 7.61 -49.72
C MET A 25 -7.16 6.18 -49.25
N ALA A 26 -6.53 5.34 -50.07
CA ALA A 26 -6.13 3.99 -49.65
C ALA A 26 -4.92 3.99 -48.69
N GLY A 27 -4.11 5.05 -48.70
CA GLY A 27 -2.93 5.19 -47.83
C GLY A 27 -3.21 5.72 -46.41
N SER A 28 -4.41 6.23 -46.13
CA SER A 28 -4.74 6.86 -44.84
C SER A 28 -5.42 5.94 -43.84
N PHE A 29 -5.74 4.69 -44.20
CA PHE A 29 -6.15 3.65 -43.26
C PHE A 29 -4.92 3.02 -42.58
N GLY A 30 -4.09 3.86 -41.95
CA GLY A 30 -3.08 3.42 -41.02
C GLY A 30 -3.76 2.73 -39.85
N CYS A 31 -3.49 1.44 -39.70
CA CYS A 31 -3.90 0.67 -38.52
C CYS A 31 -3.40 1.42 -37.27
N ALA A 32 -4.29 2.12 -36.58
CA ALA A 32 -4.02 2.61 -35.23
C ALA A 32 -3.79 1.36 -34.37
N ARG A 33 -2.52 1.00 -34.15
CA ARG A 33 -2.16 0.02 -33.14
C ARG A 33 -2.57 0.62 -31.81
N THR A 34 -3.71 0.19 -31.27
CA THR A 34 -4.05 0.44 -29.88
C THR A 34 -3.00 -0.26 -29.03
N VAL A 35 -2.02 0.49 -28.55
CA VAL A 35 -1.05 0.01 -27.57
C VAL A 35 -1.79 0.00 -26.24
N THR A 36 -2.35 -1.15 -25.85
CA THR A 36 -2.82 -1.35 -24.49
C THR A 36 -1.56 -1.48 -23.63
N SER A 37 -1.25 -0.47 -22.81
CA SER A 37 -0.13 -0.56 -21.87
C SER A 37 -0.43 -1.71 -20.91
N LEU A 38 0.41 -2.75 -20.94
CA LEU A 38 0.37 -3.80 -19.94
C LEU A 38 0.80 -3.17 -18.62
N VAL A 39 -0.12 -3.05 -17.67
CA VAL A 39 0.24 -2.60 -16.32
C VAL A 39 0.88 -3.79 -15.62
N THR A 40 2.20 -3.75 -15.44
CA THR A 40 2.91 -4.74 -14.63
C THR A 40 2.54 -4.54 -13.16
N PHE A 41 2.05 -5.59 -12.50
CA PHE A 41 1.81 -5.58 -11.06
C PHE A 41 3.10 -5.95 -10.34
N GLY A 42 3.38 -5.29 -9.22
CA GLY A 42 4.49 -5.70 -8.37
C GLY A 42 4.09 -6.89 -7.49
N GLU A 43 5.08 -7.71 -7.16
CA GLU A 43 4.92 -8.96 -6.41
C GLU A 43 5.34 -8.80 -4.95
N ALA A 44 6.16 -7.80 -4.65
CA ALA A 44 6.66 -7.56 -3.31
C ALA A 44 6.45 -6.12 -2.85
N LEU A 45 6.39 -5.94 -1.53
CA LEU A 45 6.39 -4.64 -0.88
C LEU A 45 7.67 -4.48 -0.10
N LYS A 46 8.46 -3.45 -0.46
CA LYS A 46 9.58 -2.97 0.33
C LYS A 46 9.10 -1.87 1.26
N VAL A 47 9.39 -2.04 2.54
CA VAL A 47 8.98 -1.15 3.63
C VAL A 47 10.21 -0.52 4.24
N GLU A 48 10.20 0.80 4.38
CA GLU A 48 11.23 1.56 5.08
C GLU A 48 10.57 2.56 6.04
N VAL A 49 10.75 2.38 7.35
CA VAL A 49 10.23 3.31 8.38
C VAL A 49 11.41 3.93 9.09
N THR A 50 11.39 5.24 9.23
CA THR A 50 12.46 6.00 9.90
C THR A 50 11.92 6.55 11.22
N PHE A 51 12.71 6.41 12.27
CA PHE A 51 12.45 6.91 13.61
C PHE A 51 13.43 8.03 13.95
N ARG A 52 13.07 8.85 14.94
CA ARG A 52 13.99 9.88 15.45
C ARG A 52 15.27 9.29 16.03
N GLY A 53 15.16 8.17 16.75
CA GLY A 53 16.28 7.49 17.39
C GLY A 53 16.36 6.00 17.06
N PRO A 54 17.32 5.29 17.67
CA PRO A 54 17.47 3.86 17.46
C PRO A 54 16.22 3.08 17.86
N ILE A 55 15.89 2.06 17.08
CA ILE A 55 14.80 1.12 17.36
C ILE A 55 15.10 0.35 18.65
N ASP A 56 14.08 0.17 19.48
CA ASP A 56 14.12 -0.62 20.71
C ASP A 56 13.06 -1.71 20.65
N ALA A 57 13.39 -2.80 19.95
CA ALA A 57 12.47 -3.90 19.72
C ALA A 57 12.34 -4.86 20.91
N ASP A 58 13.13 -4.66 21.96
CA ASP A 58 13.00 -5.40 23.22
C ASP A 58 11.84 -4.82 24.05
N ASN A 59 11.72 -3.48 24.07
CA ASN A 59 10.69 -2.79 24.85
C ASN A 59 9.47 -2.35 24.03
N ASN A 60 9.55 -2.31 22.70
CA ASN A 60 8.47 -1.85 21.83
C ASN A 60 8.06 -2.90 20.80
N ARG A 61 6.89 -2.69 20.19
CA ARG A 61 6.45 -3.37 18.97
C ARG A 61 6.09 -2.34 17.92
N TYR A 62 6.42 -2.69 16.68
CA TYR A 62 6.20 -1.84 15.52
C TYR A 62 5.32 -2.58 14.53
N PHE A 63 4.17 -2.00 14.23
CA PHE A 63 3.16 -2.61 13.38
C PHE A 63 3.12 -1.89 12.03
N LEU A 64 3.05 -2.65 10.95
CA LEU A 64 2.54 -2.20 9.66
C LEU A 64 1.19 -2.88 9.44
N ILE A 65 0.10 -2.14 9.57
CA ILE A 65 -1.25 -2.65 9.36
C ILE A 65 -1.61 -2.43 7.89
N LEU A 66 -2.18 -3.44 7.24
CA LEU A 66 -2.48 -3.41 5.81
C LEU A 66 -3.95 -3.78 5.57
N SER A 67 -4.59 -3.07 4.64
CA SER A 67 -5.98 -3.32 4.27
C SER A 67 -6.22 -3.12 2.77
N ASP A 68 -7.16 -3.88 2.22
CA ASP A 68 -7.76 -3.67 0.90
C ASP A 68 -8.96 -2.71 0.94
N ARG A 69 -9.27 -2.16 2.12
CA ARG A 69 -10.42 -1.28 2.34
C ARG A 69 -10.00 0.12 2.77
N ALA A 70 -10.60 1.14 2.16
CA ALA A 70 -10.36 2.54 2.51
C ALA A 70 -10.91 2.93 3.89
N ASP A 71 -11.90 2.19 4.40
CA ASP A 71 -12.58 2.44 5.68
C ASP A 71 -11.97 1.64 6.84
N TYR A 72 -10.77 1.06 6.66
CA TYR A 72 -10.09 0.33 7.72
C TYR A 72 -9.80 1.21 8.92
N ARG A 73 -9.74 0.58 10.11
CA ARG A 73 -9.61 1.29 11.37
C ARG A 73 -8.50 0.69 12.22
N VAL A 74 -7.67 1.56 12.76
CA VAL A 74 -6.62 1.22 13.72
C VAL A 74 -7.06 1.72 15.11
N PRO A 75 -6.87 0.94 16.19
CA PRO A 75 -7.14 1.42 17.54
C PRO A 75 -6.06 2.44 17.90
N LEU A 76 -6.37 3.72 17.70
CA LEU A 76 -5.51 4.85 18.01
C LEU A 76 -6.10 5.66 19.16
N PRO A 77 -5.26 6.28 20.01
CA PRO A 77 -5.75 7.23 21.00
C PRO A 77 -6.49 8.36 20.30
N GLN A 78 -7.57 8.85 20.92
CA GLN A 78 -8.16 10.11 20.49
C GLN A 78 -7.15 11.24 20.75
N PRO A 79 -7.18 12.34 19.97
CA PRO A 79 -6.11 13.35 19.95
C PRO A 79 -5.73 13.98 21.30
N ASP A 80 -6.49 13.76 22.38
CA ASP A 80 -6.19 14.32 23.71
C ASP A 80 -6.55 13.38 24.89
N VAL A 81 -6.82 12.09 24.66
CA VAL A 81 -7.30 11.17 25.72
C VAL A 81 -6.56 9.84 25.71
N LEU A 82 -5.69 9.66 26.70
CA LEU A 82 -4.98 8.40 26.96
C LEU A 82 -5.72 7.46 27.93
N ALA A 83 -6.50 8.01 28.86
CA ALA A 83 -7.12 7.24 29.95
C ALA A 83 -8.10 6.16 29.47
N ASP A 84 -8.68 6.34 28.29
CA ASP A 84 -9.60 5.40 27.63
C ASP A 84 -9.16 5.06 26.20
N ALA A 85 -7.87 5.26 25.89
CA ALA A 85 -7.34 4.95 24.57
C ALA A 85 -7.46 3.44 24.29
N PRO A 86 -7.88 3.03 23.08
CA PRO A 86 -7.89 1.63 22.74
C PRO A 86 -6.46 1.12 22.62
N GLU A 87 -6.20 -0.06 23.16
CA GLU A 87 -4.93 -0.77 23.00
C GLU A 87 -4.71 -1.20 21.55
N LEU A 88 -3.47 -1.15 21.06
CA LEU A 88 -3.08 -1.89 19.87
C LEU A 88 -2.47 -3.23 20.30
N ILE A 89 -3.29 -4.25 20.24
CA ILE A 89 -2.92 -5.65 20.50
C ILE A 89 -3.11 -6.48 19.23
N GLU A 90 -2.51 -7.66 19.23
CA GLU A 90 -2.73 -8.61 18.15
C GLU A 90 -4.10 -9.27 18.24
N PRO A 91 -4.74 -9.58 17.10
CA PRO A 91 -5.96 -10.38 17.10
C PRO A 91 -5.73 -11.72 17.83
N GLY A 92 -6.74 -12.20 18.55
CA GLY A 92 -6.61 -13.36 19.45
C GLY A 92 -6.17 -13.01 20.88
N THR A 93 -5.62 -11.82 21.11
CA THR A 93 -5.28 -11.34 22.46
C THR A 93 -6.52 -10.81 23.19
N THR A 94 -6.58 -11.01 24.51
CA THR A 94 -7.62 -10.39 25.36
C THR A 94 -7.16 -9.00 25.77
N PRO A 95 -7.91 -7.93 25.44
CA PRO A 95 -7.55 -6.58 25.88
C PRO A 95 -7.73 -6.41 27.39
N GLN A 96 -6.97 -5.52 28.00
CA GLN A 96 -7.15 -5.08 29.38
C GLN A 96 -8.35 -4.15 29.53
N SER A 97 -8.67 -3.37 28.49
CA SER A 97 -9.86 -2.53 28.42
C SER A 97 -10.81 -2.92 27.28
N GLY A 98 -12.11 -2.95 27.55
CA GLY A 98 -13.13 -3.35 26.58
C GLY A 98 -13.29 -4.86 26.45
N SER A 99 -13.74 -5.34 25.29
CA SER A 99 -13.93 -6.76 25.02
C SER A 99 -13.31 -7.17 23.68
N GLN A 100 -12.90 -8.43 23.58
CA GLN A 100 -12.30 -8.96 22.36
C GLN A 100 -13.27 -8.84 21.16
N GLU A 101 -14.56 -9.08 21.36
CA GLU A 101 -15.59 -8.94 20.34
C GLU A 101 -15.66 -7.51 19.78
N ALA A 102 -15.56 -6.50 20.66
CA ALA A 102 -15.56 -5.10 20.24
C ALA A 102 -14.35 -4.79 19.36
N TYR A 103 -13.18 -5.36 19.64
CA TYR A 103 -11.98 -5.19 18.82
C TYR A 103 -12.11 -5.80 17.43
N TYR A 104 -12.65 -7.02 17.35
CA TYR A 104 -12.93 -7.65 16.05
C TYR A 104 -13.96 -6.85 15.25
N ALA A 105 -15.03 -6.40 15.90
CA ALA A 105 -16.10 -5.64 15.25
C ALA A 105 -15.65 -4.25 14.75
N ASN A 106 -14.77 -3.56 15.50
CA ASN A 106 -14.40 -2.18 15.21
C ASN A 106 -13.08 -2.01 14.46
N PHE A 107 -12.14 -2.95 14.59
CA PHE A 107 -10.78 -2.80 14.06
C PHE A 107 -10.36 -4.01 13.21
N PHE A 108 -10.19 -5.19 13.82
CA PHE A 108 -9.49 -6.31 13.17
C PHE A 108 -10.20 -6.85 11.93
N SER A 109 -11.53 -6.84 11.89
CA SER A 109 -12.29 -7.27 10.70
C SER A 109 -12.05 -6.40 9.46
N SER A 110 -11.48 -5.22 9.63
CA SER A 110 -11.14 -4.31 8.55
C SER A 110 -9.71 -4.47 8.01
N TRP A 111 -8.88 -5.29 8.66
CA TRP A 111 -7.49 -5.51 8.26
C TRP A 111 -7.38 -6.73 7.33
N SER A 112 -6.56 -6.63 6.29
CA SER A 112 -6.19 -7.78 5.44
C SER A 112 -5.01 -8.55 6.02
N GLY A 113 -4.19 -7.90 6.84
CA GLY A 113 -3.06 -8.49 7.54
C GLY A 113 -2.22 -7.42 8.22
N TYR A 114 -1.18 -7.83 8.93
CA TYR A 114 -0.19 -6.92 9.48
C TYR A 114 1.21 -7.54 9.48
N ALA A 115 2.22 -6.69 9.46
CA ALA A 115 3.58 -7.03 9.86
C ALA A 115 3.83 -6.52 11.28
N ILE A 116 4.57 -7.28 12.08
CA ILE A 116 5.02 -6.88 13.41
C ILE A 116 6.51 -7.14 13.56
N LEU A 117 7.25 -6.18 14.11
CA LEU A 117 8.59 -6.42 14.64
C LEU A 117 8.50 -6.79 16.12
N GLU A 118 8.96 -7.99 16.46
CA GLU A 118 9.16 -8.46 17.84
C GLU A 118 10.58 -9.01 18.02
N GLY A 119 11.33 -8.43 18.96
CA GLY A 119 12.76 -8.69 19.07
C GLY A 119 13.43 -8.37 17.74
N ILE A 120 14.04 -9.37 17.10
CA ILE A 120 14.66 -9.18 15.78
C ILE A 120 13.79 -9.63 14.61
N ASN A 121 12.62 -10.23 14.83
CA ASN A 121 11.86 -10.88 13.77
C ASN A 121 10.75 -9.97 13.24
N PHE A 122 10.76 -9.73 11.92
CA PHE A 122 9.59 -9.24 11.21
C PHE A 122 8.69 -10.42 10.88
N SER A 123 7.53 -10.48 11.52
CA SER A 123 6.52 -11.52 11.28
C SER A 123 5.32 -10.94 10.55
N LEU A 124 4.81 -11.65 9.55
CA LEU A 124 3.52 -11.39 8.95
C LEU A 124 2.44 -12.24 9.59
N VAL A 125 1.26 -11.65 9.74
CA VAL A 125 0.04 -12.36 10.10
C VAL A 125 -1.03 -12.01 9.08
N LYS A 126 -1.55 -13.06 8.44
CA LYS A 126 -2.55 -12.95 7.38
C LYS A 126 -3.96 -12.95 7.96
N GLY A 127 -4.82 -12.05 7.46
CA GLY A 127 -6.25 -12.10 7.69
C GLY A 127 -6.99 -13.09 6.75
N PRO A 128 -8.33 -13.06 6.74
CA PRO A 128 -9.20 -12.22 7.57
C PRO A 128 -9.14 -12.62 9.04
N PHE A 129 -9.23 -11.63 9.93
CA PHE A 129 -9.25 -11.89 11.36
C PHE A 129 -10.68 -12.12 11.85
N VAL A 130 -10.93 -13.34 12.33
CA VAL A 130 -12.22 -13.76 12.90
C VAL A 130 -11.98 -14.24 14.32
N LEU A 131 -12.91 -13.93 15.22
CA LEU A 131 -12.84 -14.35 16.62
C LEU A 131 -12.78 -15.88 16.72
N GLY A 132 -11.86 -16.39 17.54
CA GLY A 132 -11.66 -17.83 17.75
C GLY A 132 -10.87 -18.54 16.66
N LEU A 133 -10.37 -17.83 15.63
CA LEU A 133 -9.43 -18.38 14.66
C LEU A 133 -8.01 -18.38 15.25
N GLU A 134 -7.31 -19.50 15.15
CA GLU A 134 -5.89 -19.56 15.47
C GLU A 134 -5.08 -18.84 14.40
N LEU A 135 -4.19 -17.95 14.82
CA LEU A 135 -3.37 -17.13 13.92
C LEU A 135 -1.95 -17.66 13.89
N THR A 136 -1.38 -17.68 12.69
CA THR A 136 0.01 -18.10 12.48
C THR A 136 0.85 -16.90 12.09
N ARG A 137 1.94 -16.69 12.82
CA ARG A 137 3.00 -15.75 12.44
C ARG A 137 3.98 -16.43 11.50
N GLU A 138 4.29 -15.75 10.40
CA GLU A 138 5.33 -16.16 9.47
C GLU A 138 6.48 -15.15 9.50
N VAL A 139 7.69 -15.56 9.91
CA VAL A 139 8.87 -14.69 9.86
C VAL A 139 9.30 -14.48 8.41
N VAL A 140 9.38 -13.23 7.99
CA VAL A 140 9.73 -12.85 6.61
C VAL A 140 11.08 -12.16 6.48
N ALA A 141 11.53 -11.54 7.54
CA ALA A 141 12.82 -10.87 7.60
C ALA A 141 13.29 -10.76 9.06
N THR A 142 14.56 -10.40 9.23
CA THR A 142 15.12 -10.06 10.54
C THR A 142 15.71 -8.66 10.50
N LEU A 143 15.59 -7.93 11.62
CA LEU A 143 16.24 -6.65 11.82
C LEU A 143 17.77 -6.86 11.77
N ALA A 144 18.42 -6.26 10.76
CA ALA A 144 19.84 -6.47 10.53
C ALA A 144 20.72 -5.73 11.53
N GLU A 145 20.34 -4.50 11.90
CA GLU A 145 21.08 -3.64 12.83
C GLU A 145 20.10 -2.75 13.62
N ASN A 146 20.41 -2.52 14.90
CA ASN A 146 19.68 -1.53 15.70
C ASN A 146 20.14 -0.11 15.31
N ASN A 147 19.51 0.41 14.27
CA ASN A 147 19.64 1.80 13.84
C ASN A 147 18.27 2.50 13.98
N ASN A 148 18.11 3.67 13.39
CA ASN A 148 16.86 4.41 13.41
C ASN A 148 15.93 4.08 12.21
N LYS A 149 16.14 2.96 11.53
CA LYS A 149 15.40 2.60 10.31
C LYS A 149 14.98 1.13 10.28
N LEU A 150 13.67 0.88 10.25
CA LEU A 150 13.12 -0.43 9.93
C LEU A 150 13.15 -0.60 8.42
N SER A 151 13.71 -1.72 7.95
CA SER A 151 13.75 -2.05 6.53
C SER A 151 13.51 -3.53 6.33
N PHE A 152 12.46 -3.87 5.59
CA PHE A 152 12.14 -5.24 5.25
C PHE A 152 11.35 -5.30 3.94
N THR A 153 11.41 -6.46 3.29
CA THR A 153 10.64 -6.72 2.07
C THR A 153 9.87 -8.03 2.26
N PHE A 154 8.64 -8.06 1.77
CA PHE A 154 7.85 -9.29 1.76
C PHE A 154 6.99 -9.41 0.51
N SER A 155 6.61 -10.64 0.17
CA SER A 155 5.76 -10.93 -0.98
C SER A 155 4.29 -10.58 -0.68
N LEU A 156 3.64 -9.82 -1.56
CA LEU A 156 2.28 -9.33 -1.37
C LEU A 156 1.23 -10.45 -1.40
N GLU A 157 1.47 -11.54 -2.13
CA GLU A 157 0.60 -12.74 -2.14
C GLU A 157 0.50 -13.44 -0.77
N ARG A 158 1.49 -13.23 0.12
CA ARG A 158 1.45 -13.76 1.48
C ARG A 158 0.27 -13.16 2.25
N LEU A 159 -0.04 -11.89 2.02
CA LEU A 159 -1.15 -11.20 2.69
C LEU A 159 -2.45 -11.20 1.86
N PHE A 160 -2.36 -10.99 0.55
CA PHE A 160 -3.52 -10.83 -0.31
C PHE A 160 -3.74 -12.06 -1.20
N ALA A 161 -4.91 -12.69 -1.09
CA ALA A 161 -5.29 -13.77 -2.03
C ALA A 161 -5.48 -13.23 -3.45
N THR A 162 -6.04 -12.02 -3.57
CA THR A 162 -6.14 -11.24 -4.80
C THR A 162 -5.61 -9.84 -4.49
N LEU A 163 -4.59 -9.38 -5.21
CA LEU A 163 -3.96 -8.09 -4.93
C LEU A 163 -4.91 -6.94 -5.27
N PRO A 164 -5.33 -6.11 -4.29
CA PRO A 164 -6.23 -4.99 -4.52
C PRO A 164 -5.54 -3.93 -5.39
N SER A 165 -6.32 -3.10 -6.09
CA SER A 165 -5.75 -1.99 -6.87
C SER A 165 -4.99 -0.98 -6.00
N GLN A 166 -5.42 -0.85 -4.74
CA GLN A 166 -4.88 0.05 -3.76
C GLN A 166 -4.76 -0.70 -2.44
N ILE A 167 -3.62 -0.56 -1.80
CA ILE A 167 -3.32 -1.14 -0.48
C ILE A 167 -3.26 0.03 0.49
N TYR A 168 -4.16 0.04 1.46
CA TYR A 168 -4.19 1.00 2.55
C TYR A 168 -3.29 0.51 3.67
N TYR A 169 -2.66 1.44 4.37
CA TYR A 169 -1.72 1.08 5.41
C TYR A 169 -1.58 2.13 6.50
N ASP A 170 -1.19 1.68 7.69
CA ASP A 170 -0.70 2.52 8.77
C ASP A 170 0.55 1.89 9.40
N VAL A 171 1.44 2.72 9.90
CA VAL A 171 2.57 2.28 10.73
C VAL A 171 2.36 2.82 12.11
N VAL A 172 2.44 1.94 13.11
CA VAL A 172 2.15 2.28 14.50
C VAL A 172 3.27 1.79 15.41
N ALA A 173 3.77 2.66 16.27
CA ALA A 173 4.75 2.34 17.30
C ALA A 173 4.06 2.20 18.66
N VAL A 174 4.28 1.07 19.33
CA VAL A 174 3.60 0.73 20.58
C VAL A 174 4.62 0.33 21.64
N PRO A 175 4.67 1.02 22.79
CA PRO A 175 5.34 0.51 23.98
C PRO A 175 4.80 -0.87 24.34
N TRP A 176 5.68 -1.81 24.68
CA TRP A 176 5.30 -3.20 24.97
C TRP A 176 5.65 -3.67 26.39
N PRO A 177 5.23 -2.95 27.45
CA PRO A 177 5.49 -3.33 28.84
C PRO A 177 4.82 -4.67 29.22
N ASN A 178 5.47 -5.51 30.01
CA ASN A 178 4.87 -6.77 30.46
C ASN A 178 3.70 -6.53 31.42
N GLY A 179 2.51 -7.08 31.10
CA GLY A 179 1.35 -7.03 31.99
C GLY A 179 0.59 -5.70 32.05
N GLU A 180 1.02 -4.67 31.32
CA GLU A 180 0.36 -3.36 31.26
C GLU A 180 -0.37 -3.10 29.94
N VAL A 181 -1.19 -2.05 29.89
CA VAL A 181 -1.99 -1.66 28.73
C VAL A 181 -1.10 -1.26 27.54
N LYS A 182 -1.43 -1.72 26.32
CA LYS A 182 -0.64 -1.48 25.09
C LYS A 182 -1.17 -0.29 24.27
N ILE A 183 -1.05 0.92 24.80
CA ILE A 183 -1.51 2.14 24.10
C ILE A 183 -0.49 2.55 23.04
N PRO A 184 -0.88 2.75 21.77
CA PRO A 184 0.00 3.33 20.75
C PRO A 184 0.59 4.65 21.20
N ALA A 185 1.90 4.79 21.02
CA ALA A 185 2.59 6.05 21.30
C ALA A 185 2.55 6.97 20.08
N ASP A 186 2.66 6.40 18.89
CA ASP A 186 2.77 7.15 17.65
C ASP A 186 2.26 6.36 16.43
N HIS A 187 1.85 7.06 15.39
CA HIS A 187 1.41 6.50 14.12
C HIS A 187 1.58 7.50 12.97
N LEU A 188 1.47 7.05 11.71
CA LEU A 188 1.57 7.98 10.58
C LEU A 188 0.47 9.05 10.63
N PRO A 189 0.74 10.28 10.18
CA PRO A 189 -0.13 11.44 10.41
C PRO A 189 -1.49 11.40 9.68
N SER A 190 -1.71 10.38 8.83
CA SER A 190 -2.93 10.18 8.07
C SER A 190 -3.39 8.73 8.14
N ILE A 191 -4.60 8.51 8.65
CA ILE A 191 -5.25 7.19 8.69
C ILE A 191 -5.65 6.64 7.30
N GLY A 192 -5.42 7.40 6.23
CA GLY A 192 -5.81 7.06 4.85
C GLY A 192 -4.63 6.79 3.90
N ASN A 193 -3.43 6.57 4.42
CA ASN A 193 -2.26 6.31 3.58
C ASN A 193 -2.49 5.07 2.70
N SER A 194 -2.02 5.15 1.45
CA SER A 194 -2.23 4.08 0.50
C SER A 194 -1.22 4.08 -0.63
N ILE A 195 -1.04 2.90 -1.24
CA ILE A 195 -0.13 2.66 -2.35
C ILE A 195 -0.81 1.84 -3.43
N SER A 196 -0.51 2.13 -4.69
CA SER A 196 -1.01 1.39 -5.85
C SER A 196 -0.25 0.06 -6.01
N LYS A 197 -0.91 -0.99 -6.52
CA LYS A 197 -0.25 -2.28 -6.81
C LYS A 197 0.69 -2.30 -8.02
N VAL A 198 0.82 -1.17 -8.72
CA VAL A 198 1.66 -1.07 -9.92
C VAL A 198 3.13 -1.22 -9.53
N ALA A 199 3.88 -2.03 -10.27
CA ALA A 199 5.32 -2.17 -10.06
C ALA A 199 6.02 -0.81 -10.16
N GLY A 200 6.88 -0.50 -9.20
CA GLY A 200 7.54 0.80 -9.05
C GLY A 200 6.69 1.89 -8.39
N ALA A 201 5.46 1.59 -7.95
CA ALA A 201 4.70 2.55 -7.15
C ALA A 201 5.44 2.83 -5.83
N ILE A 202 5.53 4.11 -5.47
CA ILE A 202 6.17 4.58 -4.23
C ILE A 202 5.16 5.42 -3.47
N SER A 203 5.08 5.19 -2.17
CA SER A 203 4.37 6.07 -1.24
C SER A 203 5.37 6.55 -0.20
N THR A 204 5.42 7.87 0.01
CA THR A 204 6.25 8.50 1.04
C THR A 204 5.34 9.35 1.92
N VAL A 205 5.44 9.14 3.23
CA VAL A 205 4.72 9.90 4.24
C VAL A 205 5.78 10.40 5.22
N ASP A 206 5.91 11.71 5.31
CA ASP A 206 6.78 12.35 6.29
C ASP A 206 5.93 12.73 7.51
N ASP A 207 6.55 12.70 8.69
CA ASP A 207 5.93 13.16 9.93
C ASP A 207 6.81 14.20 10.63
N THR A 208 6.19 14.95 11.52
CA THR A 208 6.89 15.90 12.38
C THR A 208 7.42 15.21 13.62
N GLN A 209 8.64 15.57 14.01
CA GLN A 209 9.24 15.09 15.24
C GLN A 209 8.43 15.52 16.48
N ASP A 210 8.13 14.55 17.34
CA ASP A 210 7.45 14.75 18.62
C ASP A 210 8.44 14.66 19.79
N ASP A 211 8.99 15.81 20.21
CA ASP A 211 10.01 15.92 21.26
C ASP A 211 9.61 15.31 22.62
N TRP A 212 8.31 15.16 22.86
CA TRP A 212 7.75 14.59 24.09
C TRP A 212 7.67 13.06 24.07
N LEU A 213 7.81 12.41 22.91
CA LEU A 213 7.86 10.95 22.76
C LEU A 213 9.27 10.40 22.99
N ALA A 214 9.40 9.11 23.28
CA ALA A 214 10.70 8.46 23.29
C ALA A 214 11.24 8.36 21.84
N PRO A 215 12.55 8.60 21.58
CA PRO A 215 13.08 8.59 20.21
C PRO A 215 12.87 7.29 19.43
N SER A 216 12.77 6.15 20.12
CA SER A 216 12.55 4.83 19.52
C SER A 216 11.08 4.56 19.14
N LEU A 217 10.16 5.44 19.56
CA LEU A 217 8.73 5.36 19.27
C LEU A 217 8.27 6.46 18.30
N ASP A 218 9.00 7.57 18.24
CA ASP A 218 8.76 8.73 17.36
C ASP A 218 9.10 8.41 15.89
N ILE A 219 8.06 8.20 15.09
CA ILE A 219 8.12 7.93 13.65
C ILE A 219 8.28 9.26 12.93
N ILE A 220 9.34 9.40 12.13
CA ILE A 220 9.60 10.63 11.36
C ILE A 220 9.32 10.47 9.87
N GLY A 221 9.07 9.24 9.43
CA GLY A 221 8.61 8.99 8.08
C GLY A 221 8.55 7.53 7.68
N CYS A 222 7.83 7.26 6.61
CA CYS A 222 7.65 5.95 6.01
C CYS A 222 7.74 6.05 4.50
N ARG A 223 8.48 5.12 3.90
CA ARG A 223 8.54 4.91 2.45
C ARG A 223 8.19 3.47 2.14
N LEU A 224 7.14 3.30 1.35
CA LEU A 224 6.75 2.02 0.77
C LEU A 224 7.05 2.01 -0.73
N GLU A 225 7.47 0.87 -1.24
CA GLU A 225 7.70 0.65 -2.68
C GLU A 225 7.20 -0.73 -3.10
N VAL A 226 6.36 -0.75 -4.13
CA VAL A 226 5.91 -1.99 -4.77
C VAL A 226 6.94 -2.38 -5.81
N GLN A 227 7.51 -3.57 -5.70
CA GLN A 227 8.58 -4.09 -6.57
C GLN A 227 8.04 -5.04 -7.63
#